data_AF-H9FI11-F1
#
_entry.id   AF-H9FI11-F1
#
_cell.length_a   1.000
_cell.length_b   1.000
_cell.length_c   1.000
_cell.angle_alpha   90.00
_cell.angle_beta   90.00
_cell.angle_gamma   90.00
#
_symmetry.space_group_name_H-M   'P 1'
#
loop_
_entity.id
_entity.type
_entity.pdbx_description
1 polymer ?
#
loop_
_entity_poly.entity_id
_entity_poly.type
_entity_poly.pdbx_seq_one_letter_code
_entity_poly.pdbx_strand_id
1 'polypeptide(L)'
;HALFSLNGRTGYVLQPESMRAEKYDPMPPESQRKILMTLTVKVLGARHLPKLGRSIACPFVEVEICGADYDNNKFKTTVVNDNGLSPIWAPTQEKVTFEIYDPNLAFLR
;
A
#
# COMPACT_ATOMS: atom_id res chain seq x y z
N HIS A 1 -1.04 12.89 -2.95
CA HIS A 1 -0.06 13.17 -4.02
C HIS A 1 0.10 12.03 -5.02
N ALA A 2 0.06 10.75 -4.60
CA ALA A 2 0.33 9.61 -5.48
C ALA A 2 -0.45 9.61 -6.81
N LEU A 3 -1.79 9.73 -6.79
CA LEU A 3 -2.62 9.74 -8.02
C LEU A 3 -2.17 10.81 -9.01
N PHE A 4 -2.10 12.07 -8.58
CA PHE A 4 -1.67 13.19 -9.44
C PHE A 4 -0.15 13.24 -9.68
N SER A 5 0.63 12.24 -9.25
CA SER A 5 2.00 12.10 -9.75
C SER A 5 2.03 11.50 -11.15
N LEU A 6 0.96 10.79 -11.53
CA LEU A 6 0.75 10.29 -12.88
C LEU A 6 0.58 11.45 -13.86
N ASN A 7 0.88 11.18 -15.12
CA ASN A 7 0.80 12.17 -16.20
C ASN A 7 1.59 13.46 -15.89
N GLY A 8 2.79 13.32 -15.32
CA GLY A 8 3.74 14.41 -15.14
C GLY A 8 3.31 15.51 -14.16
N ARG A 9 2.43 15.23 -13.19
CA ARG A 9 1.92 16.22 -12.22
C ARG A 9 1.13 17.37 -12.83
N THR A 10 0.49 17.13 -13.97
CA THR A 10 -0.38 18.11 -14.63
C THR A 10 -1.67 18.42 -13.86
N GLY A 11 -2.04 17.57 -12.90
CA GLY A 11 -3.34 17.64 -12.21
C GLY A 11 -4.45 16.87 -12.93
N TYR A 12 -4.17 16.28 -14.09
CA TYR A 12 -5.13 15.51 -14.88
C TYR A 12 -4.64 14.08 -15.07
N VAL A 13 -5.47 13.11 -14.69
CA VAL A 13 -5.21 11.68 -14.88
C VAL A 13 -6.42 11.09 -15.58
N LEU A 14 -6.20 10.42 -16.71
CA LEU A 14 -7.27 9.72 -17.42
C LEU A 14 -7.76 8.55 -16.56
N GLN A 15 -9.07 8.44 -16.39
CA GLN A 15 -9.67 7.30 -15.68
C GLN A 15 -9.34 5.97 -16.39
N PRO A 16 -9.14 4.87 -15.64
CA PRO A 16 -8.99 3.54 -16.21
C PRO A 16 -10.09 3.20 -17.22
N GLU A 17 -9.77 2.38 -18.21
CA GLU A 17 -10.73 2.00 -19.25
C GLU A 17 -11.97 1.32 -18.69
N SER A 18 -11.82 0.50 -17.66
CA SER A 18 -12.94 -0.16 -16.95
C SER A 18 -13.97 0.85 -16.44
N MET A 19 -13.52 1.96 -15.85
CA MET A 19 -14.39 3.03 -15.33
C MET A 19 -15.10 3.84 -16.42
N ARG A 20 -14.60 3.79 -17.66
CA ARG A 20 -15.18 4.51 -18.80
C ARG A 20 -16.21 3.67 -19.55
N ALA A 21 -16.41 2.40 -19.18
CA ALA A 21 -17.40 1.52 -19.77
C ALA A 21 -18.78 1.67 -19.11
N GLU A 22 -19.87 1.57 -19.89
CA GLU A 22 -21.25 1.69 -19.37
C GLU A 22 -21.59 0.64 -18.30
N LYS A 23 -20.93 -0.53 -18.37
CA LYS A 23 -21.12 -1.65 -17.43
C LYS A 23 -20.26 -1.56 -16.17
N TYR A 24 -19.57 -0.44 -15.95
CA TYR A 24 -18.73 -0.27 -14.76
C TYR A 24 -19.59 -0.31 -13.50
N ASP A 25 -19.23 -1.20 -12.58
CA ASP A 25 -19.78 -1.26 -11.23
C ASP A 25 -18.61 -1.06 -10.25
N PRO A 26 -18.58 0.02 -9.45
CA PRO A 26 -17.55 0.23 -8.43
C PRO A 26 -17.64 -0.76 -7.26
N MET A 27 -18.77 -1.47 -7.11
CA MET A 27 -18.99 -2.46 -6.07
C MET A 27 -19.57 -3.75 -6.67
N PRO A 28 -18.81 -4.43 -7.56
CA PRO A 28 -19.31 -5.63 -8.20
C PRO A 28 -19.53 -6.74 -7.17
N PRO A 29 -20.48 -7.66 -7.40
CA PRO A 29 -20.68 -8.85 -6.56
C PRO A 29 -19.38 -9.64 -6.42
N GLU A 30 -19.15 -10.24 -5.25
CA GLU A 30 -17.93 -11.04 -4.99
C GLU A 30 -17.72 -12.16 -6.03
N SER A 31 -18.80 -12.76 -6.53
CA SER A 31 -18.75 -13.80 -7.57
C SER A 31 -18.17 -13.33 -8.91
N GLN A 32 -18.14 -12.02 -9.15
CA GLN A 32 -17.57 -11.42 -10.36
C GLN A 32 -16.14 -10.92 -10.15
N ARG A 33 -15.68 -10.82 -8.89
CA ARG A 33 -14.32 -10.38 -8.57
C ARG A 33 -13.33 -11.50 -8.90
N LYS A 34 -12.27 -11.14 -9.61
CA LYS A 34 -11.17 -12.04 -9.95
C LYS A 34 -9.88 -11.42 -9.48
N ILE A 35 -9.02 -12.20 -8.83
CA ILE A 35 -7.70 -11.74 -8.44
C ILE A 35 -6.93 -11.46 -9.74
N LEU A 36 -6.58 -10.19 -9.96
CA LEU A 36 -5.79 -9.78 -11.12
C LEU A 36 -4.31 -9.67 -10.78
N MET A 37 -3.98 -9.50 -9.50
CA MET A 37 -2.61 -9.40 -9.03
C MET A 37 -2.47 -9.92 -7.60
N THR A 38 -1.35 -10.59 -7.32
CA THR A 38 -0.94 -10.96 -5.96
C THR A 38 0.36 -10.26 -5.63
N LEU A 39 0.37 -9.45 -4.58
CA LEU A 39 1.55 -8.68 -4.14
C LEU A 39 2.03 -9.20 -2.79
N THR A 40 3.26 -9.70 -2.72
CA THR A 40 3.90 -10.07 -1.45
C THR A 40 4.93 -9.00 -1.06
N VAL A 41 4.79 -8.42 0.13
CA VAL A 41 5.70 -7.40 0.67
C VAL A 41 6.39 -7.94 1.92
N LYS A 42 7.72 -7.80 1.96
CA LYS A 42 8.53 -8.03 3.16
C LYS A 42 9.31 -6.76 3.49
N VAL A 43 9.08 -6.22 4.68
CA VAL A 43 9.84 -5.08 5.20
C VAL A 43 11.15 -5.61 5.78
N LEU A 44 12.29 -5.14 5.27
CA LEU A 44 13.60 -5.60 5.72
C LEU A 44 14.20 -4.68 6.78
N GLY A 45 14.02 -3.38 6.64
CA GLY A 45 14.65 -2.37 7.48
C GLY A 45 14.38 -0.97 6.96
N ALA A 46 14.85 0.04 7.68
CA ALA A 46 14.83 1.43 7.24
C ALA A 46 16.16 2.11 7.59
N ARG A 47 16.35 3.34 7.10
CA ARG A 47 17.51 4.17 7.44
C ARG A 47 17.09 5.61 7.64
N HIS A 48 17.70 6.29 8.61
CA HIS A 48 17.53 7.72 8.89
C HIS A 48 16.06 8.13 9.06
N LEU A 49 15.28 7.36 9.84
CA LEU A 49 13.90 7.74 10.11
C LEU A 49 13.87 9.08 10.87
N PRO A 50 12.93 9.98 10.51
CA PRO A 50 12.82 11.28 11.15
C PRO A 50 12.50 11.12 12.63
N LYS A 51 13.13 11.94 13.47
CA LYS A 51 12.85 12.00 14.91
C LYS A 51 11.70 12.97 15.15
N LEU A 52 10.62 12.47 15.76
CA LEU A 52 9.56 13.32 16.30
C LEU A 52 9.98 13.79 17.69
N GLY A 53 10.71 14.90 17.75
CA GLY A 53 11.17 15.52 19.00
C GLY A 53 12.55 15.05 19.47
N ARG A 54 12.75 15.03 20.80
CA ARG A 54 14.06 14.75 21.43
C ARG A 54 14.29 13.27 21.76
N SER A 55 13.27 12.42 21.69
CA SER A 55 13.37 11.00 22.04
C SER A 55 13.95 10.14 20.90
N ILE A 56 14.37 8.93 21.24
CA ILE A 56 14.70 7.90 20.26
C ILE A 56 13.39 7.31 19.73
N ALA A 57 13.30 7.10 18.42
CA ALA A 57 12.11 6.52 17.80
C ALA A 57 12.05 5.01 18.06
N CYS A 58 10.85 4.51 18.34
CA CYS A 58 10.51 3.09 18.31
C CYS A 58 9.66 2.78 17.07
N PRO A 59 10.26 2.64 15.87
CA PRO A 59 9.50 2.58 14.63
C PRO A 59 8.77 1.25 14.42
N PHE A 60 7.72 1.31 13.61
CA PHE A 60 7.10 0.19 12.90
C PHE A 60 6.71 0.66 11.49
N VAL A 61 6.40 -0.26 10.59
CA VAL A 61 5.91 0.04 9.24
C VAL A 61 4.48 -0.47 9.11
N GLU A 62 3.57 0.39 8.66
CA GLU A 62 2.25 0.00 8.16
C GLU A 62 2.35 -0.07 6.63
N VAL A 63 1.90 -1.19 6.05
CA VAL A 63 1.77 -1.39 4.61
C VAL A 63 0.29 -1.53 4.31
N GLU A 64 -0.25 -0.72 3.42
CA GLU A 64 -1.64 -0.81 3.03
C GLU A 64 -1.87 -0.76 1.51
N ILE A 65 -2.91 -1.46 1.07
CA ILE A 65 -3.51 -1.25 -0.25
C ILE A 65 -4.66 -0.26 -0.07
N CYS A 66 -4.62 0.83 -0.83
CA CYS A 66 -5.69 1.81 -0.95
C CYS A 66 -6.28 1.74 -2.34
N GLY A 67 -7.55 1.39 -2.49
CA GLY A 67 -8.20 1.32 -3.79
C GLY A 67 -9.71 1.27 -3.62
N ALA A 68 -10.35 0.38 -4.38
CA ALA A 68 -11.73 0.01 -4.10
C ALA A 68 -11.86 -0.66 -2.73
N ASP A 69 -13.03 -0.61 -2.11
CA ASP A 69 -13.25 -1.11 -0.75
C ASP A 69 -12.89 -2.59 -0.59
N TYR A 70 -13.07 -3.39 -1.66
CA TYR A 70 -12.74 -4.81 -1.68
C TYR A 70 -11.23 -5.11 -1.82
N ASP A 71 -10.41 -4.12 -2.18
CA ASP A 71 -8.95 -4.22 -2.24
C ASP A 71 -8.29 -3.67 -0.96
N ASN A 72 -9.02 -2.90 -0.15
CA ASN A 72 -8.45 -2.22 1.02
C ASN A 72 -8.01 -3.23 2.10
N ASN A 73 -6.71 -3.26 2.39
CA ASN A 73 -6.13 -4.14 3.39
C ASN A 73 -4.88 -3.50 4.01
N LYS A 74 -4.59 -3.78 5.28
CA LYS A 74 -3.49 -3.20 6.03
C LYS A 74 -2.72 -4.26 6.80
N PHE A 75 -1.42 -4.07 6.87
CA PHE A 75 -0.50 -4.89 7.66
C PHE A 75 0.45 -4.01 8.44
N LYS A 76 0.77 -4.39 9.67
CA LYS A 76 1.75 -3.70 10.52
C LYS A 76 2.85 -4.65 10.93
N THR A 77 4.10 -4.20 10.81
CA THR A 77 5.23 -4.92 11.40
C THR A 77 5.21 -4.81 12.92
N THR A 78 5.97 -5.69 13.56
CA THR A 78 6.40 -5.47 14.95
C THR A 78 7.13 -4.14 15.14
N VAL A 79 7.14 -3.63 16.37
CA VAL A 79 7.86 -2.41 16.75
C VAL A 79 9.33 -2.75 17.04
N VAL A 80 10.24 -1.95 16.51
CA VAL A 80 11.66 -1.96 16.89
C VAL A 80 11.86 -0.88 17.95
N ASN A 81 12.36 -1.24 19.13
CA ASN A 81 12.57 -0.28 20.21
C ASN A 81 13.86 0.52 20.02
N ASP A 82 13.81 1.81 20.34
CA ASP A 82 14.96 2.72 20.45
C ASP A 82 15.95 2.68 19.27
N ASN A 83 15.45 2.50 18.04
CA ASN A 83 16.30 2.44 16.86
C ASN A 83 15.61 3.08 15.64
N GLY A 84 15.69 4.41 15.55
CA GLY A 84 15.26 5.16 14.36
C GLY A 84 16.33 5.30 13.26
N LEU A 85 17.61 5.03 13.56
CA LEU A 85 18.69 5.26 12.58
C LEU A 85 18.79 4.12 11.57
N SER A 86 18.68 2.87 12.01
CA SER A 86 18.76 1.68 11.17
C SER A 86 17.99 0.50 11.77
N PRO A 87 16.65 0.58 11.91
CA PRO A 87 15.85 -0.56 12.34
C PRO A 87 15.88 -1.67 11.29
N ILE A 88 15.79 -2.92 11.74
CA ILE A 88 15.79 -4.12 10.89
C ILE A 88 14.61 -5.00 11.31
N TRP A 89 13.75 -5.34 10.34
CA TRP A 89 12.67 -6.32 10.48
C TRP A 89 12.96 -7.63 9.75
N ALA A 90 14.01 -7.71 8.93
CA ALA A 90 14.34 -8.91 8.16
C ALA A 90 14.42 -10.25 8.95
N PRO A 91 14.90 -10.28 10.22
CA PRO A 91 14.87 -11.47 11.07
C PRO A 91 13.47 -11.96 11.43
N THR A 92 12.44 -11.10 11.38
CA THR A 92 11.07 -11.54 11.54
C THR A 92 10.66 -12.31 10.27
N GLN A 93 9.82 -13.33 10.44
CA GLN A 93 9.21 -14.04 9.31
C GLN A 93 7.97 -13.33 8.78
N GLU A 94 7.72 -12.10 9.23
CA GLU A 94 6.58 -11.29 8.84
C GLU A 94 6.71 -10.87 7.36
N LYS A 95 5.75 -11.33 6.57
CA LYS A 95 5.48 -10.86 5.21
C LYS A 95 3.97 -10.78 5.06
N VAL A 96 3.50 -9.85 4.25
CA VAL A 96 2.09 -9.73 3.91
C VAL A 96 1.90 -10.03 2.44
N THR A 97 0.84 -10.78 2.15
CA THR A 97 0.39 -11.04 0.78
C THR A 97 -0.97 -10.39 0.60
N PHE A 98 -1.10 -9.54 -0.41
CA PHE A 98 -2.33 -8.90 -0.81
C PHE A 98 -2.83 -9.52 -2.12
N GLU A 99 -4.12 -9.83 -2.17
CA GLU A 99 -4.84 -10.16 -3.39
C GLU A 99 -5.54 -8.88 -3.86
N ILE A 100 -5.24 -8.47 -5.11
CA ILE A 100 -5.72 -7.22 -5.68
C ILE A 100 -6.61 -7.55 -6.89
N TYR A 101 -7.84 -7.07 -6.85
CA TYR A 101 -8.89 -7.29 -7.82
C TYR A 101 -8.94 -6.17 -8.87
N ASP A 102 -8.61 -4.91 -8.54
CA ASP A 102 -8.44 -3.83 -9.53
C ASP A 102 -7.11 -3.06 -9.36
N PRO A 103 -6.01 -3.55 -9.97
CA PRO A 103 -4.70 -2.93 -9.83
C PRO A 103 -4.57 -1.55 -10.50
N ASN A 104 -5.52 -1.14 -11.36
CA ASN A 104 -5.49 0.19 -11.97
C ASN A 104 -6.00 1.28 -11.00
N LEU A 105 -6.71 0.87 -9.94
CA LEU A 105 -7.23 1.74 -8.90
C LEU A 105 -6.52 1.58 -7.55
N ALA A 106 -5.72 0.52 -7.40
CA ALA A 106 -4.98 0.24 -6.17
C ALA A 106 -3.66 1.04 -6.07
N PHE A 107 -3.39 1.55 -4.88
CA PHE A 107 -2.14 2.19 -4.48
C PHE A 107 -1.56 1.41 -3.30
N LEU A 108 -0.25 1.15 -3.34
CA LEU A 108 0.49 0.69 -2.17
C LEU A 108 0.95 1.92 -1.37
N ARG A 109 0.68 1.94 -0.07
CA ARG A 109 1.16 2.96 0.86
C ARG A 109 1.97 2.33 1.99
#